data_AF-A0A941LLM4-F1
#
_entry.id   AF-A0A941LLM4-F1
#
_cell.length_a   1.000
_cell.length_b   1.000
_cell.length_c   1.000
_cell.angle_alpha   90.00
_cell.angle_beta   90.00
_cell.angle_gamma   90.00
#
_symmetry.space_group_name_H-M   'P 1'
#
loop_
_entity.id
_entity.type
_entity.pdbx_description
1 polymer ?
#
loop_
_entity_poly.entity_id
_entity_poly.type
_entity_poly.pdbx_seq_one_letter_code
_entity_poly.pdbx_strand_id
1 'polypeptide(L)'
;MKSLIMRKRSSCLTLAAIGLWLAGAVPSHASTVTPNPAGHQSGLTYEWEVAMGSSDSATYTGSVGAKSWAEPGNPASAKGWTHTSDWTLLDLTGTSGPTLFSFTLSRGATGSLFPAFSVFSGVEDVNADTANHTWNNLGNISWATNLSHIDHLANAGGPNGTNSGTGSDAVSWQWVLPPGLYTLNYGGNPSFALGQTGTHAFTATLTTSPVPVPAAIWLFGSGLIGLVELAKRRQSA
;
A
#
# COMPACT_ATOMS: atom_id res chain seq x y z
N MET A 1 30.47 63.41 -41.95
CA MET A 1 30.71 61.96 -42.03
C MET A 1 30.90 61.44 -40.61
N LYS A 2 29.95 60.65 -40.10
CA LYS A 2 29.98 60.10 -38.73
C LYS A 2 30.70 58.75 -38.78
N SER A 3 31.75 58.56 -37.98
CA SER A 3 32.40 57.26 -37.79
C SER A 3 32.15 56.76 -36.37
N LEU A 4 31.79 55.48 -36.30
CA LEU A 4 31.07 54.79 -35.24
C LEU A 4 32.05 54.14 -34.26
N ILE A 5 31.87 54.38 -32.95
CA ILE A 5 32.62 53.71 -31.88
C ILE A 5 32.13 52.26 -31.75
N MET A 6 33.02 51.29 -32.02
CA MET A 6 32.75 49.86 -31.93
C MET A 6 32.86 49.41 -30.46
N ARG A 7 31.72 49.10 -29.83
CA ARG A 7 31.65 48.57 -28.46
C ARG A 7 31.65 47.04 -28.51
N LYS A 8 32.74 46.39 -28.08
CA LYS A 8 32.81 44.93 -27.90
C LYS A 8 31.82 44.50 -26.82
N ARG A 9 30.83 43.67 -27.18
CA ARG A 9 29.97 42.96 -26.23
C ARG A 9 30.57 41.57 -26.00
N SER A 10 31.03 41.31 -24.78
CA SER A 10 31.41 39.96 -24.35
C SER A 10 30.14 39.15 -24.09
N SER A 11 29.90 38.15 -24.92
CA SER A 11 28.83 37.17 -24.75
C SER A 11 29.22 36.18 -23.64
N CYS A 12 28.49 36.21 -22.53
CA CYS A 12 28.63 35.24 -21.45
C CYS A 12 27.86 33.97 -21.86
N LEU A 13 28.55 32.88 -22.19
CA LEU A 13 27.93 31.57 -22.40
C LEU A 13 27.39 31.05 -21.08
N THR A 14 26.08 30.88 -20.99
CA THR A 14 25.42 30.13 -19.92
C THR A 14 25.46 28.65 -20.29
N LEU A 15 26.33 27.86 -19.65
CA LEU A 15 26.29 26.40 -19.74
C LEU A 15 25.05 25.91 -18.97
N ALA A 16 24.03 25.44 -19.68
CA ALA A 16 22.97 24.63 -19.11
C ALA A 16 23.49 23.19 -18.96
N ALA A 17 23.77 22.78 -17.73
CA ALA A 17 24.10 21.40 -17.42
C ALA A 17 22.82 20.55 -17.49
N ILE A 18 22.69 19.75 -18.55
CA ILE A 18 21.66 18.71 -18.65
C ILE A 18 22.18 17.52 -17.84
N GLY A 19 21.68 17.37 -16.61
CA GLY A 19 21.95 16.20 -15.78
C GLY A 19 21.20 14.99 -16.34
N LEU A 20 21.91 14.09 -17.01
CA LEU A 20 21.40 12.80 -17.44
C LEU A 20 21.30 11.88 -16.23
N TRP A 21 20.07 11.60 -15.79
CA TRP A 21 19.77 10.72 -14.65
C TRP A 21 20.00 9.25 -15.05
N LEU A 22 21.16 8.69 -14.71
CA LEU A 22 21.36 7.25 -14.64
C LEU A 22 20.90 6.77 -13.25
N ALA A 23 19.59 6.70 -13.04
CA ALA A 23 19.07 5.82 -12.00
C ALA A 23 19.40 4.39 -12.45
N GLY A 24 20.33 3.73 -11.76
CA GLY A 24 20.66 2.33 -12.05
C GLY A 24 19.38 1.51 -12.04
N ALA A 25 19.14 0.75 -13.11
CA ALA A 25 18.03 -0.18 -13.17
C ALA A 25 18.21 -1.21 -12.05
N VAL A 26 17.49 -1.01 -10.96
CA VAL A 26 17.36 -2.02 -9.91
C VAL A 26 16.66 -3.21 -10.58
N PRO A 27 17.14 -4.46 -10.41
CA PRO A 27 16.45 -5.61 -10.97
C PRO A 27 14.99 -5.61 -10.47
N SER A 28 14.04 -5.43 -11.38
CA SER A 28 12.62 -5.57 -11.10
C SER A 28 12.25 -7.04 -11.25
N HIS A 29 11.90 -7.70 -10.15
CA HIS A 29 11.22 -9.00 -10.22
C HIS A 29 9.74 -8.71 -10.43
N ALA A 30 9.17 -9.19 -11.54
CA ALA A 30 7.73 -9.07 -11.76
C ALA A 30 6.98 -9.69 -10.57
N SER A 31 5.96 -8.99 -10.07
CA SER A 31 5.16 -9.51 -8.98
C SER A 31 4.53 -10.86 -9.34
N THR A 32 4.46 -11.76 -8.38
CA THR A 32 3.73 -13.02 -8.49
C THR A 32 2.42 -12.95 -7.72
N VAL A 33 1.42 -13.68 -8.18
CA VAL A 33 0.18 -13.94 -7.43
C VAL A 33 -0.02 -15.45 -7.42
N THR A 34 0.08 -16.04 -6.24
CA THR A 34 0.00 -17.49 -6.04
C THR A 34 -1.27 -17.82 -5.24
N PRO A 35 -2.25 -18.51 -5.83
CA PRO A 35 -3.39 -19.00 -5.08
C PRO A 35 -2.98 -20.16 -4.17
N ASN A 36 -3.55 -20.24 -2.97
CA ASN A 36 -3.32 -21.28 -1.97
C ASN A 36 -1.81 -21.55 -1.75
N PRO A 37 -1.04 -20.54 -1.32
CA PRO A 37 0.39 -20.65 -1.15
C PRO A 37 0.76 -21.81 -0.22
N ALA A 38 1.63 -22.70 -0.72
CA ALA A 38 2.11 -23.85 0.03
C ALA A 38 2.96 -23.37 1.22
N GLY A 39 2.77 -23.99 2.39
CA GLY A 39 3.48 -23.60 3.62
C GLY A 39 2.76 -22.55 4.45
N HIS A 40 1.74 -21.88 3.90
CA HIS A 40 0.94 -20.85 4.58
C HIS A 40 -0.51 -21.28 4.79
N GLN A 41 -0.70 -22.53 5.24
CA GLN A 41 -2.02 -23.16 5.39
C GLN A 41 -2.24 -23.78 6.79
N SER A 42 -1.27 -23.64 7.69
CA SER A 42 -1.30 -24.26 9.03
C SER A 42 -1.82 -23.34 10.13
N GLY A 43 -1.76 -22.02 9.93
CA GLY A 43 -2.31 -21.02 10.85
C GLY A 43 -3.60 -20.42 10.28
N LEU A 44 -3.49 -19.19 9.78
CA LEU A 44 -4.48 -18.63 8.87
C LEU A 44 -4.44 -19.37 7.53
N THR A 45 -5.62 -19.66 6.99
CA THR A 45 -5.77 -20.18 5.63
C THR A 45 -5.63 -19.02 4.66
N TYR A 46 -4.43 -18.80 4.12
CA TYR A 46 -4.21 -17.75 3.12
C TYR A 46 -4.72 -18.21 1.75
N GLU A 47 -5.65 -17.46 1.16
CA GLU A 47 -6.15 -17.71 -0.19
C GLU A 47 -5.12 -17.29 -1.25
N TRP A 48 -4.32 -16.26 -0.96
CA TRP A 48 -3.35 -15.69 -1.89
C TRP A 48 -2.02 -15.38 -1.22
N GLU A 49 -0.95 -15.53 -1.99
CA GLU A 49 0.34 -14.88 -1.75
C GLU A 49 0.66 -13.95 -2.90
N VAL A 50 1.13 -12.75 -2.57
CA VAL A 50 1.61 -11.76 -3.52
C VAL A 50 3.04 -11.37 -3.14
N ALA A 51 4.02 -11.76 -3.96
CA ALA A 51 5.40 -11.31 -3.79
C ALA A 51 5.67 -10.13 -4.73
N MET A 52 6.25 -9.05 -4.19
CA MET A 52 6.51 -7.81 -4.96
C MET A 52 7.90 -7.24 -4.67
N GLY A 53 8.55 -6.73 -5.71
CA GLY A 53 9.71 -5.86 -5.60
C GLY A 53 9.32 -4.40 -5.36
N SER A 54 10.28 -3.48 -5.54
CA SER A 54 10.11 -2.06 -5.20
C SER A 54 9.32 -1.24 -6.22
N SER A 55 8.93 -1.81 -7.36
CA SER A 55 8.22 -1.10 -8.43
C SER A 55 7.35 -2.05 -9.26
N ASP A 56 6.37 -2.68 -8.62
CA ASP A 56 5.53 -3.71 -9.21
C ASP A 56 4.04 -3.43 -9.07
N SER A 57 3.24 -4.22 -9.78
CA SER A 57 1.78 -4.15 -9.76
C SER A 57 1.19 -5.55 -9.90
N ALA A 58 0.31 -5.92 -8.98
CA ALA A 58 -0.43 -7.18 -8.99
C ALA A 58 -1.94 -6.92 -8.94
N THR A 59 -2.71 -7.73 -9.66
CA THR A 59 -4.18 -7.68 -9.63
C THR A 59 -4.75 -9.10 -9.64
N TYR A 60 -5.73 -9.34 -8.78
CA TYR A 60 -6.45 -10.60 -8.71
C TYR A 60 -7.86 -10.38 -8.18
N THR A 61 -8.68 -11.43 -8.30
CA THR A 61 -10.11 -11.38 -7.98
C THR A 61 -10.50 -12.58 -7.13
N GLY A 62 -11.52 -12.40 -6.32
CA GLY A 62 -12.08 -13.43 -5.47
C GLY A 62 -13.47 -13.04 -5.00
N SER A 63 -13.93 -13.63 -3.90
CA SER A 63 -15.24 -13.31 -3.34
C SER A 63 -15.28 -13.43 -1.83
N VAL A 64 -16.00 -12.51 -1.19
CA VAL A 64 -16.10 -12.38 0.27
C VAL A 64 -17.55 -12.20 0.70
N GLY A 65 -17.84 -12.47 1.97
CA GLY A 65 -19.14 -12.24 2.57
C GLY A 65 -19.50 -10.77 2.66
N ALA A 66 -20.78 -10.45 2.53
CA ALA A 66 -21.30 -9.09 2.64
C ALA A 66 -20.87 -8.38 3.92
N LYS A 67 -20.80 -9.08 5.05
CA LYS A 67 -20.48 -8.50 6.37
C LYS A 67 -19.22 -9.12 6.97
N SER A 68 -18.36 -9.69 6.13
CA SER A 68 -17.22 -10.47 6.61
C SER A 68 -16.15 -9.63 7.31
N TRP A 69 -16.01 -8.35 6.97
CA TRP A 69 -15.05 -7.47 7.64
C TRP A 69 -15.58 -6.91 8.96
N ALA A 70 -16.88 -6.59 9.04
CA ALA A 70 -17.53 -6.15 10.27
C ALA A 70 -18.97 -6.66 10.37
N GLU A 71 -19.20 -7.66 11.21
CA GLU A 71 -20.52 -8.17 11.56
C GLU A 71 -21.10 -7.41 12.76
N PRO A 72 -22.25 -6.73 12.59
CA PRO A 72 -22.95 -6.04 13.67
C PRO A 72 -23.13 -6.87 14.94
N GLY A 73 -23.50 -8.16 14.78
CA GLY A 73 -23.79 -9.05 15.90
C GLY A 73 -22.57 -9.57 16.67
N ASN A 74 -21.37 -9.47 16.11
CA ASN A 74 -20.16 -9.95 16.77
C ASN A 74 -19.67 -8.98 17.87
N PRO A 75 -18.89 -9.43 18.85
CA PRO A 75 -18.33 -8.53 19.86
C PRO A 75 -17.33 -7.54 19.23
N ALA A 76 -17.11 -6.39 19.87
CA ALA A 76 -16.22 -5.33 19.36
C ALA A 76 -14.79 -5.81 19.08
N SER A 77 -14.28 -6.76 19.85
CA SER A 77 -12.95 -7.36 19.66
C SER A 77 -12.91 -8.48 18.63
N ALA A 78 -14.02 -8.80 17.96
CA ALA A 78 -14.11 -9.93 17.04
C ALA A 78 -15.12 -9.69 15.90
N LYS A 79 -15.21 -8.46 15.39
CA LYS A 79 -16.22 -8.09 14.39
C LYS A 79 -16.08 -8.83 13.07
N GLY A 80 -14.87 -9.15 12.64
CA GLY A 80 -14.67 -9.84 11.37
C GLY A 80 -14.96 -11.33 11.46
N TRP A 81 -15.40 -11.92 10.34
CA TRP A 81 -15.53 -13.35 10.13
C TRP A 81 -14.30 -13.87 9.41
N THR A 82 -13.58 -14.82 10.01
CA THR A 82 -12.30 -15.32 9.48
C THR A 82 -12.48 -15.98 8.12
N HIS A 83 -13.44 -16.89 7.97
CA HIS A 83 -13.59 -17.76 6.79
C HIS A 83 -14.53 -17.23 5.70
N THR A 84 -15.06 -16.02 5.87
CA THR A 84 -15.82 -15.34 4.81
C THR A 84 -15.18 -14.02 4.39
N SER A 85 -14.11 -13.62 5.06
CA SER A 85 -13.13 -12.69 4.51
C SER A 85 -12.15 -13.46 3.61
N ASP A 86 -11.24 -12.72 2.99
CA ASP A 86 -10.13 -13.27 2.23
C ASP A 86 -8.82 -12.73 2.85
N TRP A 87 -7.82 -13.61 2.94
CA TRP A 87 -6.52 -13.40 3.55
C TRP A 87 -5.42 -13.51 2.50
N THR A 88 -4.64 -12.46 2.38
CA THR A 88 -3.49 -12.41 1.47
C THR A 88 -2.20 -12.21 2.23
N LEU A 89 -1.25 -13.12 2.00
CA LEU A 89 0.15 -12.93 2.36
C LEU A 89 0.77 -11.97 1.35
N LEU A 90 1.35 -10.88 1.83
CA LEU A 90 2.12 -9.93 1.04
C LEU A 90 3.60 -10.09 1.41
N ASP A 91 4.40 -10.55 0.45
CA ASP A 91 5.84 -10.68 0.60
C ASP A 91 6.56 -9.49 -0.05
N LEU A 92 7.11 -8.61 0.79
CA LEU A 92 7.98 -7.50 0.41
C LEU A 92 9.44 -7.74 0.82
N THR A 93 9.82 -8.96 1.20
CA THR A 93 11.19 -9.29 1.63
C THR A 93 12.22 -9.08 0.50
N GLY A 94 11.79 -9.18 -0.76
CA GLY A 94 12.60 -8.89 -1.94
C GLY A 94 12.85 -7.40 -2.21
N THR A 95 12.23 -6.48 -1.46
CA THR A 95 12.44 -5.04 -1.62
C THR A 95 13.77 -4.60 -1.02
N SER A 96 14.47 -3.64 -1.65
CA SER A 96 15.79 -3.18 -1.18
C SER A 96 15.74 -2.22 0.02
N GLY A 97 14.54 -1.87 0.49
CA GLY A 97 14.32 -0.88 1.53
C GLY A 97 12.84 -0.48 1.62
N PRO A 98 12.50 0.52 2.43
CA PRO A 98 11.13 1.01 2.54
C PRO A 98 10.54 1.34 1.16
N THR A 99 9.35 0.81 0.89
CA THR A 99 8.62 0.98 -0.36
C THR A 99 7.27 1.65 -0.10
N LEU A 100 6.82 2.49 -1.01
CA LEU A 100 5.44 2.99 -0.98
C LEU A 100 4.53 1.89 -1.53
N PHE A 101 3.81 1.23 -0.64
CA PHE A 101 2.82 0.21 -0.95
C PHE A 101 1.43 0.86 -1.04
N SER A 102 0.70 0.60 -2.11
CA SER A 102 -0.69 1.02 -2.28
C SER A 102 -1.58 -0.20 -2.44
N PHE A 103 -2.71 -0.18 -1.74
CA PHE A 103 -3.72 -1.21 -1.87
C PHE A 103 -5.05 -0.57 -2.28
N THR A 104 -5.66 -1.10 -3.32
CA THR A 104 -7.01 -0.75 -3.72
C THR A 104 -7.85 -2.02 -3.75
N LEU A 105 -8.98 -1.99 -3.04
CA LEU A 105 -9.97 -3.05 -3.06
C LEU A 105 -11.26 -2.49 -3.64
N SER A 106 -11.68 -3.09 -4.75
CA SER A 106 -12.87 -2.67 -5.49
C SER A 106 -13.91 -3.78 -5.52
N ARG A 107 -15.16 -3.40 -5.69
CA ARG A 107 -16.25 -4.30 -6.06
C ARG A 107 -15.89 -5.02 -7.37
N GLY A 108 -16.06 -6.33 -7.36
CA GLY A 108 -15.85 -7.19 -8.52
C GLY A 108 -17.08 -7.32 -9.42
N ALA A 109 -17.04 -8.32 -10.31
CA ALA A 109 -18.04 -8.50 -11.36
C ALA A 109 -19.45 -8.89 -10.86
N THR A 110 -19.55 -9.49 -9.66
CA THR A 110 -20.83 -9.98 -9.11
C THR A 110 -21.07 -9.44 -7.71
N GLY A 111 -22.35 -9.22 -7.39
CA GLY A 111 -22.76 -8.67 -6.10
C GLY A 111 -22.55 -7.16 -5.98
N SER A 112 -22.83 -6.63 -4.78
CA SER A 112 -22.77 -5.20 -4.48
C SER A 112 -21.79 -4.94 -3.35
N LEU A 113 -20.56 -5.43 -3.46
CA LEU A 113 -19.57 -5.30 -2.39
C LEU A 113 -19.39 -3.83 -1.98
N PHE A 114 -19.35 -3.61 -0.66
CA PHE A 114 -18.82 -2.42 -0.02
C PHE A 114 -17.50 -2.84 0.63
N PRO A 115 -16.36 -2.68 -0.07
CA PRO A 115 -15.10 -3.25 0.36
C PRO A 115 -14.53 -2.55 1.60
N ALA A 116 -13.94 -3.32 2.50
CA ALA A 116 -13.16 -2.84 3.64
C ALA A 116 -12.00 -3.79 3.92
N PHE A 117 -10.94 -3.30 4.58
CA PHE A 117 -9.74 -4.09 4.82
C PHE A 117 -9.04 -3.74 6.13
N SER A 118 -8.20 -4.68 6.59
CA SER A 118 -7.24 -4.50 7.68
C SER A 118 -5.87 -5.01 7.25
N VAL A 119 -4.82 -4.37 7.75
CA VAL A 119 -3.42 -4.66 7.41
C VAL A 119 -2.66 -5.00 8.68
N PHE A 120 -1.85 -6.06 8.60
CA PHE A 120 -1.03 -6.55 9.69
C PHE A 120 0.40 -6.76 9.22
N SER A 121 1.38 -6.55 10.10
CA SER A 121 2.72 -7.12 9.91
C SER A 121 2.74 -8.58 10.38
N GLY A 122 3.57 -9.38 9.73
CA GLY A 122 3.76 -10.79 10.05
C GLY A 122 2.87 -11.73 9.24
N VAL A 123 3.05 -13.01 9.55
CA VAL A 123 2.33 -14.14 8.97
C VAL A 123 1.93 -15.07 10.12
N GLU A 124 0.71 -15.61 10.09
CA GLU A 124 0.25 -16.57 11.08
C GLU A 124 0.19 -17.97 10.47
N ASP A 125 1.26 -18.73 10.65
CA ASP A 125 1.36 -20.13 10.20
C ASP A 125 1.25 -21.14 11.36
N VAL A 126 1.08 -20.68 12.60
CA VAL A 126 1.19 -21.53 13.79
C VAL A 126 -0.17 -21.81 14.42
N ASN A 127 -0.96 -20.76 14.63
CA ASN A 127 -2.25 -20.85 15.30
C ASN A 127 -3.37 -21.05 14.28
N ALA A 128 -3.85 -22.29 14.16
CA ALA A 128 -4.86 -22.66 13.18
C ALA A 128 -6.18 -21.88 13.34
N ASP A 129 -6.74 -21.42 12.22
CA ASP A 129 -8.02 -20.72 12.16
C ASP A 129 -9.24 -21.66 12.29
N THR A 130 -9.03 -22.98 12.23
CA THR A 130 -10.07 -24.03 12.26
C THR A 130 -11.15 -23.84 13.32
N ALA A 131 -10.79 -23.37 14.53
CA ALA A 131 -11.72 -23.08 15.62
C ALA A 131 -11.94 -21.57 15.85
N ASN A 132 -11.24 -20.71 15.10
CA ASN A 132 -11.22 -19.27 15.27
C ASN A 132 -12.02 -18.58 14.16
N HIS A 133 -13.35 -18.58 14.31
CA HIS A 133 -14.24 -18.05 13.26
C HIS A 133 -14.34 -16.53 13.22
N THR A 134 -13.81 -15.82 14.21
CA THR A 134 -13.88 -14.36 14.30
C THR A 134 -12.54 -13.73 14.60
N TRP A 135 -12.37 -12.48 14.18
CA TRP A 135 -11.12 -11.74 14.35
C TRP A 135 -11.38 -10.24 14.57
N ASN A 136 -10.40 -9.56 15.17
CA ASN A 136 -10.47 -8.14 15.49
C ASN A 136 -10.12 -7.31 14.25
N ASN A 137 -11.10 -6.59 13.69
CA ASN A 137 -10.92 -5.79 12.48
C ASN A 137 -10.22 -4.45 12.71
N LEU A 138 -10.13 -3.98 13.97
CA LEU A 138 -9.57 -2.67 14.33
C LEU A 138 -8.28 -2.77 15.14
N GLY A 139 -7.76 -3.97 15.35
CA GLY A 139 -6.61 -4.18 16.23
C GLY A 139 -6.08 -5.60 16.17
N ASN A 140 -5.20 -5.93 17.11
CA ASN A 140 -4.58 -7.25 17.17
C ASN A 140 -5.63 -8.36 17.33
N ILE A 141 -5.36 -9.48 16.67
CA ILE A 141 -6.16 -10.69 16.74
C ILE A 141 -5.59 -11.55 17.87
N SER A 142 -6.40 -11.85 18.89
CA SER A 142 -5.91 -12.50 20.12
C SER A 142 -5.35 -13.90 19.91
N TRP A 143 -5.87 -14.63 18.92
CA TRP A 143 -5.47 -16.00 18.60
C TRP A 143 -4.38 -16.09 17.52
N ALA A 144 -4.25 -15.07 16.67
CA ALA A 144 -3.21 -14.99 15.64
C ALA A 144 -2.04 -14.15 16.16
N THR A 145 -1.31 -14.71 17.13
CA THR A 145 -0.29 -13.99 17.91
C THR A 145 0.92 -13.54 17.10
N ASN A 146 1.12 -14.08 15.89
CA ASN A 146 2.21 -13.67 15.01
C ASN A 146 1.85 -12.45 14.15
N LEU A 147 0.62 -11.94 14.25
CA LEU A 147 0.18 -10.73 13.56
C LEU A 147 0.18 -9.53 14.50
N SER A 148 0.68 -8.39 14.01
CA SER A 148 0.51 -7.09 14.66
C SER A 148 -0.26 -6.16 13.74
N HIS A 149 -1.36 -5.61 14.24
CA HIS A 149 -2.19 -4.68 13.47
C HIS A 149 -1.40 -3.41 13.12
N ILE A 150 -1.50 -3.01 11.85
CA ILE A 150 -0.93 -1.76 11.32
C ILE A 150 -2.04 -0.73 11.19
N ASP A 151 -3.06 -1.05 10.38
CA ASP A 151 -4.09 -0.10 9.98
C ASP A 151 -5.33 -0.81 9.43
N HIS A 152 -6.40 -0.05 9.23
CA HIS A 152 -7.61 -0.52 8.59
C HIS A 152 -8.36 0.60 7.87
N LEU A 153 -9.24 0.21 6.95
CA LEU A 153 -10.14 1.15 6.30
C LEU A 153 -11.57 0.56 6.26
N ALA A 154 -12.44 1.15 7.07
CA ALA A 154 -13.87 0.85 7.07
C ALA A 154 -14.60 1.55 5.92
N ASN A 155 -15.78 1.04 5.57
CA ASN A 155 -16.65 1.59 4.53
C ASN A 155 -18.02 1.96 5.13
N ALA A 156 -19.10 1.76 4.39
CA ALA A 156 -20.45 2.22 4.71
C ALA A 156 -20.95 1.86 6.13
N GLY A 157 -20.70 0.62 6.57
CA GLY A 157 -21.12 0.12 7.89
C GLY A 157 -20.22 0.61 9.03
N GLY A 158 -19.13 1.30 8.73
CA GLY A 158 -18.16 1.79 9.70
C GLY A 158 -17.43 0.66 10.43
N PRO A 159 -16.63 0.99 11.45
CA PRO A 159 -15.81 0.00 12.18
C PRO A 159 -16.59 -1.14 12.82
N ASN A 160 -17.86 -0.89 13.20
CA ASN A 160 -18.72 -1.85 13.90
C ASN A 160 -19.74 -2.56 12.99
N GLY A 161 -19.82 -2.20 11.71
CA GLY A 161 -20.85 -2.68 10.78
C GLY A 161 -22.25 -2.09 11.01
N THR A 162 -22.44 -1.23 12.01
CA THR A 162 -23.74 -0.70 12.45
C THR A 162 -24.08 0.67 11.87
N ASN A 163 -23.15 1.32 11.16
CA ASN A 163 -23.41 2.64 10.59
C ASN A 163 -24.27 2.52 9.32
N SER A 164 -24.99 3.59 9.01
CA SER A 164 -25.83 3.67 7.80
C SER A 164 -25.25 4.66 6.77
N GLY A 165 -23.94 4.59 6.52
CA GLY A 165 -23.27 5.44 5.54
C GLY A 165 -23.61 5.09 4.08
N THR A 166 -23.26 5.98 3.14
CA THR A 166 -23.45 5.74 1.69
C THR A 166 -22.39 4.79 1.12
N GLY A 167 -21.17 4.82 1.68
CA GLY A 167 -20.04 4.00 1.24
C GLY A 167 -19.49 4.32 -0.13
N SER A 168 -18.58 3.47 -0.57
CA SER A 168 -17.98 3.48 -1.91
C SER A 168 -17.85 2.06 -2.44
N ASP A 169 -17.84 1.90 -3.76
CA ASP A 169 -17.61 0.63 -4.44
C ASP A 169 -16.12 0.26 -4.52
N ALA A 170 -15.23 1.17 -4.17
CA ALA A 170 -13.80 0.92 -3.96
C ALA A 170 -13.27 1.68 -2.74
N VAL A 171 -12.26 1.11 -2.10
CA VAL A 171 -11.46 1.76 -1.05
C VAL A 171 -9.98 1.63 -1.37
N SER A 172 -9.19 2.65 -1.06
CA SER A 172 -7.77 2.68 -1.39
C SER A 172 -6.98 3.38 -0.29
N TRP A 173 -5.79 2.87 0.01
CA TRP A 173 -4.86 3.50 0.92
C TRP A 173 -3.41 3.17 0.60
N GLN A 174 -2.49 3.93 1.18
CA GLN A 174 -1.05 3.79 0.96
C GLN A 174 -0.28 3.81 2.28
N TRP A 175 0.80 3.04 2.32
CA TRP A 175 1.73 2.98 3.45
C TRP A 175 3.15 2.98 2.94
N VAL A 176 4.07 3.50 3.75
CA VAL A 176 5.49 3.22 3.57
C VAL A 176 5.82 2.00 4.42
N LEU A 177 6.07 0.87 3.76
CA LEU A 177 6.35 -0.41 4.41
C LEU A 177 7.83 -0.78 4.25
N PRO A 178 8.55 -1.14 5.33
CA PRO A 178 9.87 -1.76 5.21
C PRO A 178 9.78 -3.15 4.57
N PRO A 179 10.91 -3.71 4.10
CA PRO A 179 10.94 -5.11 3.66
C PRO A 179 10.44 -6.04 4.77
N GLY A 180 9.60 -7.01 4.40
CA GLY A 180 9.00 -7.94 5.36
C GLY A 180 7.78 -8.67 4.82
N LEU A 181 7.22 -9.54 5.66
CA LEU A 181 5.96 -10.22 5.42
C LEU A 181 4.81 -9.48 6.09
N TYR A 182 3.69 -9.39 5.37
CA TYR A 182 2.49 -8.71 5.81
C TYR A 182 1.27 -9.59 5.54
N THR A 183 0.23 -9.39 6.33
CA THR A 183 -1.07 -10.04 6.14
C THR A 183 -2.11 -8.97 5.83
N LEU A 184 -2.82 -9.14 4.73
CA LEU A 184 -3.98 -8.33 4.37
C LEU A 184 -5.22 -9.16 4.63
N ASN A 185 -6.16 -8.63 5.39
CA ASN A 185 -7.52 -9.15 5.44
C ASN A 185 -8.44 -8.19 4.72
N TYR A 186 -9.37 -8.71 3.94
CA TYR A 186 -10.45 -7.89 3.43
C TYR A 186 -11.77 -8.62 3.26
N GLY A 187 -12.85 -7.83 3.26
CA GLY A 187 -14.21 -8.32 3.31
C GLY A 187 -15.24 -7.23 3.00
N GLY A 188 -16.51 -7.57 3.21
CA GLY A 188 -17.62 -6.62 3.06
C GLY A 188 -17.94 -5.84 4.34
N ASN A 189 -18.28 -4.56 4.16
CA ASN A 189 -18.71 -3.62 5.19
C ASN A 189 -19.81 -2.65 4.68
N PRO A 190 -21.00 -3.17 4.36
CA PRO A 190 -22.13 -2.43 3.82
C PRO A 190 -22.80 -1.58 4.88
N SER A 191 -23.58 -0.61 4.42
CA SER A 191 -24.49 0.17 5.27
C SER A 191 -25.43 -0.78 6.01
N PHE A 192 -25.56 -0.63 7.33
CA PHE A 192 -26.40 -1.49 8.16
C PHE A 192 -27.85 -1.51 7.66
N ALA A 193 -28.34 -0.36 7.20
CA ALA A 193 -29.70 -0.20 6.66
C ALA A 193 -29.98 -1.04 5.41
N LEU A 194 -28.96 -1.47 4.66
CA LEU A 194 -29.14 -2.27 3.45
C LEU A 194 -29.44 -3.75 3.76
N GLY A 195 -29.13 -4.23 4.97
CA GLY A 195 -29.35 -5.64 5.33
C GLY A 195 -28.66 -6.63 4.39
N GLN A 196 -27.54 -6.23 3.77
CA GLN A 196 -26.91 -7.01 2.71
C GLN A 196 -26.34 -8.33 3.26
N THR A 197 -26.51 -9.40 2.47
CA THR A 197 -26.07 -10.76 2.80
C THR A 197 -25.52 -11.46 1.56
N GLY A 198 -24.92 -12.63 1.76
CA GLY A 198 -24.38 -13.46 0.70
C GLY A 198 -22.95 -13.09 0.32
N THR A 199 -22.50 -13.63 -0.80
CA THR A 199 -21.14 -13.53 -1.31
C THR A 199 -21.08 -12.49 -2.43
N HIS A 200 -20.03 -11.66 -2.43
CA HIS A 200 -19.80 -10.63 -3.43
C HIS A 200 -18.36 -10.69 -3.93
N ALA A 201 -18.18 -10.49 -5.23
CA ALA A 201 -16.86 -10.48 -5.83
C ALA A 201 -16.09 -9.21 -5.45
N PHE A 202 -14.77 -9.34 -5.40
CA PHE A 202 -13.84 -8.23 -5.28
C PHE A 202 -12.79 -8.25 -6.40
N THR A 203 -12.14 -7.11 -6.60
CA THR A 203 -10.88 -6.98 -7.34
C THR A 203 -9.87 -6.30 -6.41
N ALA A 204 -8.76 -6.98 -6.13
CA ALA A 204 -7.65 -6.46 -5.33
C ALA A 204 -6.53 -6.00 -6.26
N THR A 205 -6.06 -4.77 -6.08
CA THR A 205 -4.93 -4.19 -6.83
C THR A 205 -3.88 -3.69 -5.85
N LEU A 206 -2.68 -4.24 -5.96
CA LEU A 206 -1.54 -3.93 -5.12
C LEU A 206 -0.47 -3.31 -6.00
N THR A 207 0.14 -2.21 -5.55
CA THR A 207 1.26 -1.59 -6.24
C THR A 207 2.36 -1.19 -5.28
N THR A 208 3.60 -1.36 -5.68
CA THR A 208 4.77 -0.83 -4.98
C THR A 208 5.46 0.22 -5.82
N SER A 209 6.06 1.22 -5.17
CA SER A 209 6.92 2.19 -5.84
C SER A 209 8.01 2.67 -4.88
N PRO A 210 9.18 3.10 -5.40
CA PRO A 210 10.23 3.66 -4.55
C PRO A 210 9.71 4.86 -3.77
N VAL A 211 10.04 4.94 -2.47
CA VAL A 211 9.65 6.09 -1.65
C VAL A 211 10.32 7.36 -2.21
N PRO A 212 9.55 8.41 -2.55
CA PRO A 212 10.14 9.65 -3.05
C PRO A 212 11.04 10.28 -1.98
N VAL A 213 12.35 10.34 -2.24
CA VAL A 213 13.25 11.16 -1.43
C VAL A 213 12.91 12.63 -1.66
N PRO A 214 12.63 13.44 -0.62
CA PRO A 214 12.29 14.84 -0.79
C PRO A 214 13.37 15.56 -1.59
N ALA A 215 12.99 16.23 -2.67
CA ALA A 215 13.88 17.03 -3.53
C ALA A 215 14.72 18.04 -2.72
N ALA A 216 14.28 18.40 -1.52
CA ALA A 216 14.99 19.24 -0.56
C ALA A 216 16.41 18.74 -0.24
N ILE A 217 16.67 17.44 -0.10
CA ILE A 217 18.04 16.96 0.21
C ILE A 217 19.01 17.32 -0.92
N TRP A 218 18.55 17.25 -2.17
CA TRP A 218 19.34 17.62 -3.34
C TRP A 218 19.40 19.13 -3.58
N LEU A 219 18.31 19.87 -3.31
CA LEU A 219 18.30 21.34 -3.38
C LEU A 219 19.15 21.99 -2.29
N PHE A 220 19.15 21.45 -1.07
CA PHE A 220 20.02 21.91 0.01
C PHE A 220 21.47 21.50 -0.23
N GLY A 221 21.72 20.28 -0.72
CA GLY A 221 23.07 19.83 -1.08
C GLY A 221 23.68 20.66 -2.22
N SER A 222 22.97 20.82 -3.33
CA SER A 222 23.42 21.64 -4.47
C SER A 222 23.44 23.13 -4.15
N GLY A 223 22.49 23.63 -3.36
CA GLY A 223 22.45 25.02 -2.90
C GLY A 223 23.64 25.37 -2.00
N LEU A 224 24.04 24.47 -1.09
CA LEU A 224 25.20 24.67 -0.23
C LEU A 224 26.51 24.68 -1.02
N ILE A 225 26.66 23.76 -1.98
CA ILE A 225 27.82 23.74 -2.90
C ILE A 225 27.86 25.03 -3.73
N GLY A 226 26.72 25.49 -4.24
CA GLY A 226 26.62 26.76 -4.98
C GLY A 226 27.02 27.97 -4.14
N LEU A 227 26.65 28.00 -2.86
CA LEU A 227 27.03 29.08 -1.93
C LEU A 227 28.52 29.06 -1.58
N VAL A 228 29.12 27.87 -1.40
CA VAL A 228 30.56 27.72 -1.15
C VAL A 228 31.38 28.21 -2.35
N GLU A 229 30.98 27.86 -3.57
CA GLU A 229 31.69 28.28 -4.78
C GLU A 229 31.56 29.79 -5.04
N LEU A 230 30.39 30.38 -4.74
CA LEU A 230 30.19 31.84 -4.79
C LEU A 230 31.05 32.56 -3.74
N ALA A 231 31.17 32.00 -2.53
CA ALA A 231 32.01 32.57 -1.47
C ALA A 231 33.50 32.55 -1.86
N LYS A 232 33.99 31.46 -2.45
CA LYS A 232 35.38 31.36 -2.95
C LYS A 232 35.68 32.39 -4.04
N ARG A 233 34.76 32.61 -4.99
CA ARG A 233 34.92 33.64 -6.04
C ARG A 233 35.01 35.06 -5.48
N ARG A 234 34.38 35.35 -4.33
CA ARG A 234 34.45 36.67 -3.67
C ARG A 234 35.75 36.90 -2.89
N GLN A 235 36.49 35.85 -2.56
CA GLN A 235 37.76 35.94 -1.83
C GLN A 235 38.98 35.99 -2.76
N SER A 236 38.81 35.61 -4.04
CA SER A 236 39.88 35.65 -5.05
C SER A 236 39.79 36.86 -6.00
N ALA A 237 38.86 37.80 -5.75
CA ALA A 237 38.72 39.08 -6.45
C ALA A 237 38.98 40.21 -5.46
#